data_AF-A0A1I4KR95-F1
#
_entry.id   AF-A0A1I4KR95-F1
#
_cell.length_a   1.000
_cell.length_b   1.000
_cell.length_c   1.000
_cell.angle_alpha   90.00
_cell.angle_beta   90.00
_cell.angle_gamma   90.00
#
_symmetry.space_group_name_H-M   'P 1'
#
loop_
_entity.id
_entity.type
_entity.pdbx_description
1 polymer ?
#
loop_
_entity_poly.entity_id
_entity_poly.type
_entity_poly.pdbx_seq_one_letter_code
_entity_poly.pdbx_strand_id
1 'polypeptide(L)'
;MLQSWHHDTPEKYIDPLLVTEYSYTMNKADKLIEKLRNSPNGIGFTDFEAALARLGWKFDRQSGSHRLWISPKGARLPLQANGPKAKGYQVKQFLKIYDQEEKI
;
A
#
# COMPACT_ATOMS: atom_id res chain seq x y z
N MET A 1 -26.54 -44.64 -41.79
CA MET A 1 -26.67 -44.69 -40.32
C MET A 1 -25.78 -43.58 -39.77
N LEU A 2 -26.40 -42.49 -39.33
CA LEU A 2 -25.77 -41.18 -39.09
C LEU A 2 -24.85 -41.20 -37.87
N GLN A 3 -23.65 -40.63 -38.05
CA GLN A 3 -22.74 -40.25 -36.98
C GLN A 3 -23.33 -39.07 -36.21
N SER A 4 -23.41 -39.16 -34.89
CA SER A 4 -23.49 -37.99 -34.00
C SER A 4 -23.07 -38.42 -32.59
N TRP A 5 -21.85 -38.05 -32.19
CA TRP A 5 -21.49 -37.90 -30.79
C TRP A 5 -21.07 -36.44 -30.62
N HIS A 6 -21.81 -35.73 -29.79
CA HIS A 6 -21.63 -34.32 -29.48
C HIS A 6 -20.20 -34.06 -28.98
N HIS A 7 -19.56 -33.04 -29.55
CA HIS A 7 -18.54 -32.29 -28.82
C HIS A 7 -19.26 -31.57 -27.68
N ASP A 8 -19.28 -32.20 -26.50
CA ASP A 8 -19.60 -31.51 -25.27
C ASP A 8 -18.45 -30.53 -25.02
N THR A 9 -18.70 -29.25 -25.33
CA THR A 9 -17.78 -28.15 -25.05
C THR A 9 -17.50 -28.18 -23.55
N PRO A 10 -16.25 -28.37 -23.10
CA PRO A 10 -15.95 -28.22 -21.69
C PRO A 10 -16.17 -26.75 -21.34
N GLU A 11 -17.27 -26.51 -20.62
CA GLU A 11 -17.51 -25.31 -19.83
C GLU A 11 -16.20 -25.02 -19.08
N LYS A 12 -15.66 -23.82 -19.27
CA LYS A 12 -14.32 -23.42 -18.78
C LYS A 12 -14.23 -23.64 -17.27
N TYR A 13 -13.71 -24.79 -16.87
CA TYR A 13 -13.41 -25.10 -15.48
C TYR A 13 -12.21 -24.25 -15.07
N ILE A 14 -12.48 -23.08 -14.50
CA ILE A 14 -11.47 -22.26 -13.84
C ILE A 14 -11.07 -23.06 -12.60
N ASP A 15 -9.85 -23.61 -12.59
CA ASP A 15 -9.30 -24.29 -11.43
C ASP A 15 -9.39 -23.35 -10.20
N PRO A 16 -10.07 -23.76 -9.11
CA PRO A 16 -10.10 -22.97 -7.86
C PRO A 16 -8.71 -22.65 -7.33
N LEU A 17 -7.70 -23.48 -7.63
CA LEU A 17 -6.30 -23.22 -7.28
C LEU A 17 -5.70 -22.08 -8.13
N LEU A 18 -6.09 -21.95 -9.41
CA LEU A 18 -5.72 -20.80 -10.25
C LEU A 18 -6.37 -19.50 -9.74
N VAL A 19 -7.61 -19.57 -9.23
CA VAL A 19 -8.23 -18.39 -8.59
C VAL A 19 -7.41 -17.93 -7.40
N THR A 20 -6.82 -18.83 -6.60
CA THR A 20 -6.02 -18.45 -5.42
C THR A 20 -4.62 -17.90 -5.74
N GLU A 21 -4.01 -18.36 -6.84
CA GLU A 21 -2.71 -17.83 -7.30
C GLU A 21 -2.87 -16.47 -8.00
N TYR A 22 -3.95 -16.30 -8.79
CA TYR A 22 -4.28 -15.04 -9.47
C TYR A 22 -5.04 -14.03 -8.59
N SER A 23 -5.68 -14.46 -7.49
CA SER A 23 -6.04 -13.57 -6.38
C SER A 23 -4.81 -13.34 -5.52
N TYR A 24 -3.82 -12.73 -6.18
CA TYR A 24 -2.62 -12.13 -5.61
C TYR A 24 -2.92 -11.67 -4.18
N THR A 25 -2.36 -12.39 -3.21
CA THR A 25 -2.54 -12.08 -1.81
C THR A 25 -1.80 -10.79 -1.55
N MET A 26 -2.41 -9.63 -1.88
CA MET A 26 -1.82 -8.33 -1.60
C MET A 26 -1.42 -8.33 -0.15
N ASN A 27 -0.13 -8.14 0.09
CA ASN A 27 0.38 -8.12 1.45
C ASN A 27 -0.28 -6.94 2.18
N LYS A 28 -0.36 -7.01 3.50
CA LYS A 28 -0.95 -5.95 4.33
C LYS A 28 -0.26 -4.59 4.08
N ALA A 29 1.02 -4.62 3.70
CA ALA A 29 1.78 -3.45 3.26
C ALA A 29 1.23 -2.85 1.95
N ASP A 30 1.02 -3.67 0.92
CA ASP A 30 0.50 -3.21 -0.39
C ASP A 30 -0.87 -2.56 -0.24
N LYS A 31 -1.78 -3.19 0.51
CA LYS A 31 -3.11 -2.64 0.81
C LYS A 31 -3.04 -1.28 1.50
N LEU A 32 -2.06 -1.08 2.38
CA LEU A 32 -1.85 0.17 3.09
C LEU A 32 -1.32 1.25 2.15
N ILE A 33 -0.37 0.91 1.28
CA ILE A 33 0.16 1.81 0.26
C ILE A 33 -0.95 2.23 -0.72
N GLU A 34 -1.76 1.30 -1.21
CA GLU A 34 -2.89 1.61 -2.09
C GLU A 34 -3.88 2.57 -1.41
N LYS A 35 -4.21 2.33 -0.14
CA LYS A 35 -5.08 3.23 0.62
C LYS A 35 -4.52 4.66 0.69
N LEU A 36 -3.21 4.79 0.91
CA LEU A 36 -2.53 6.09 0.95
C LEU A 36 -2.50 6.78 -0.43
N ARG A 37 -2.31 6.02 -1.52
CA ARG A 37 -2.39 6.53 -2.89
C ARG A 37 -3.80 7.03 -3.24
N ASN A 38 -4.82 6.28 -2.85
CA ASN A 38 -6.22 6.59 -3.15
C ASN A 38 -6.76 7.76 -2.32
N SER A 39 -6.26 7.95 -1.09
CA SER A 39 -6.74 9.01 -0.19
C SER A 39 -5.62 9.76 0.53
N PRO A 40 -4.77 10.51 -0.20
CA PRO A 40 -3.64 11.20 0.41
C PRO A 40 -4.05 12.31 1.38
N ASN A 41 -5.24 12.91 1.21
CA ASN A 41 -5.76 13.98 2.07
C ASN A 41 -6.70 13.48 3.19
N GLY A 42 -7.04 12.19 3.18
CA GLY A 42 -8.12 11.65 4.01
C GLY A 42 -7.68 10.99 5.32
N ILE A 43 -6.38 10.73 5.49
CA ILE A 43 -5.88 9.93 6.61
C ILE A 43 -5.66 10.78 7.87
N GLY A 44 -6.02 10.20 9.03
CA GLY A 44 -5.69 10.76 10.33
C GLY A 44 -4.17 10.86 10.52
N PHE A 45 -3.69 11.86 11.26
CA PHE A 45 -2.25 12.03 11.48
C PHE A 45 -1.64 10.84 12.21
N THR A 46 -2.28 10.37 13.28
CA THR A 46 -1.86 9.17 14.04
C THR A 46 -1.93 7.90 13.20
N ASP A 47 -2.97 7.76 12.36
CA ASP A 47 -3.09 6.62 11.45
C ASP A 47 -1.95 6.61 10.41
N PHE A 48 -1.54 7.80 9.95
CA PHE A 48 -0.43 7.92 9.02
C PHE A 48 0.90 7.51 9.67
N GLU A 49 1.14 7.86 10.93
CA GLU A 49 2.33 7.40 11.66
C GLU A 49 2.33 5.91 11.95
N ALA A 50 1.17 5.37 12.32
CA ALA A 50 1.02 3.93 12.48
C ALA A 50 1.30 3.21 11.15
N ALA A 51 0.91 3.81 10.02
CA ALA A 51 1.25 3.30 8.70
C ALA A 51 2.75 3.31 8.44
N LEU A 52 3.44 4.42 8.73
CA LEU A 52 4.90 4.54 8.60
C LEU A 52 5.63 3.45 9.41
N ALA A 53 5.27 3.29 10.69
CA ALA A 53 5.89 2.28 11.55
C ALA A 53 5.69 0.85 11.01
N ARG A 54 4.49 0.53 10.50
CA ARG A 54 4.19 -0.77 9.87
C ARG A 54 4.99 -1.01 8.60
N LEU A 55 5.34 0.05 7.88
CA LEU A 55 6.14 0.01 6.66
C LEU A 55 7.64 0.11 6.94
N GLY A 56 8.07 -0.07 8.19
CA GLY A 56 9.48 -0.11 8.58
C GLY A 56 10.15 1.25 8.71
N TRP A 57 9.41 2.35 8.60
CA TRP A 57 9.96 3.67 8.88
C TRP A 57 10.16 3.85 10.38
N LYS A 58 11.26 4.51 10.74
CA LYS A 58 11.66 4.75 12.13
C LYS A 58 11.36 6.19 12.52
N PHE A 59 10.70 6.36 13.66
CA PHE A 59 10.60 7.67 14.29
C PHE A 59 11.97 8.05 14.90
N ASP A 60 12.47 9.23 14.57
CA ASP A 60 13.79 9.70 15.00
C ASP A 60 13.68 10.72 16.14
N ARG A 61 12.92 11.80 15.95
CA ARG A 61 12.77 12.85 16.95
C ARG A 61 11.51 13.68 16.75
N GLN A 62 11.13 14.41 17.80
CA GLN A 62 10.06 15.40 17.77
C GLN A 62 10.50 16.69 18.48
N SER A 63 10.07 17.83 17.92
CA SER A 63 10.14 19.15 18.56
C SER A 63 8.83 19.89 18.30
N GLY A 64 8.08 20.19 19.36
CA GLY A 64 6.71 20.70 19.22
C GLY A 64 5.84 19.73 18.40
N SER A 65 5.16 20.25 17.38
CA SER A 65 4.34 19.45 16.45
C SER A 65 5.13 18.85 15.28
N HIS A 66 6.42 19.17 15.13
CA HIS A 66 7.27 18.64 14.08
C HIS A 66 7.84 17.30 14.50
N ARG A 67 7.68 16.30 13.63
CA ARG A 67 8.16 14.93 13.82
C ARG A 67 9.08 14.57 12.66
N LEU A 68 10.18 13.89 12.94
CA LEU A 68 11.09 13.40 11.91
C LEU A 68 11.02 11.88 11.85
N TRP A 69 10.71 11.37 10.66
CA TRP A 69 10.71 9.95 10.36
C TRP A 69 11.81 9.63 9.35
N ILE A 70 12.39 8.44 9.46
CA ILE A 70 13.51 7.95 8.64
C ILE A 70 13.07 6.67 7.93
N SER A 71 13.26 6.61 6.62
CA SER A 71 12.94 5.43 5.82
C SER A 71 13.91 4.27 6.11
N PRO A 72 13.56 3.03 5.71
CA PRO A 72 14.48 1.90 5.78
C PRO A 72 15.83 2.15 5.09
N LYS A 73 15.85 2.90 3.97
CA LYS A 73 17.09 3.28 3.26
C LYS A 73 17.68 4.63 3.70
N GLY A 74 17.16 5.25 4.77
CA GLY A 74 17.77 6.41 5.43
C GLY A 74 17.29 7.80 4.96
N ALA A 75 16.29 7.88 4.10
CA ALA A 75 15.68 9.14 3.68
C ALA A 75 14.85 9.78 4.81
N ARG A 76 14.84 11.12 4.85
CA ARG A 76 14.17 11.90 5.90
C ARG A 76 12.79 12.36 5.45
N LEU A 77 11.78 12.14 6.29
CA LEU A 77 10.42 12.62 6.11
C LEU A 77 9.99 13.49 7.31
N PRO A 78 10.06 14.83 7.18
CA PRO A 78 9.55 15.73 8.19
C PRO A 78 8.01 15.81 8.13
N LEU A 79 7.36 15.44 9.22
CA LEU A 79 5.93 15.55 9.43
C LEU A 79 5.60 16.72 10.36
N GLN A 80 4.42 17.30 10.18
CA GLN A 80 3.94 18.39 11.02
C GLN A 80 2.46 18.15 11.33
N ALA A 81 2.16 17.94 12.61
CA ALA A 81 0.77 17.88 13.03
C ALA A 81 0.13 19.27 12.89
N ASN A 82 -0.95 19.38 12.13
CA ASN A 82 -1.83 20.55 12.15
C ASN A 82 -3.28 20.07 12.09
N GLY A 83 -3.87 19.84 13.26
CA GLY A 83 -5.17 19.20 13.40
C GLY A 83 -5.13 17.66 13.29
N PRO A 84 -6.29 17.01 13.18
CA PRO A 84 -6.41 15.56 13.31
C PRO A 84 -5.96 14.77 12.07
N LYS A 85 -5.79 15.43 10.92
CA LYS A 85 -5.45 14.78 9.64
C LYS A 85 -4.01 15.04 9.23
N ALA A 86 -3.41 14.07 8.55
CA ALA A 86 -2.13 14.28 7.89
C ALA A 86 -2.29 15.26 6.74
N LYS A 87 -1.27 16.10 6.52
CA LYS A 87 -1.26 16.99 5.36
C LYS A 87 -1.00 16.16 4.12
N GLY A 88 -1.84 16.24 3.11
CA GLY A 88 -1.73 15.31 1.98
C GLY A 88 -0.45 15.46 1.14
N TYR A 89 0.20 16.61 1.15
CA TYR A 89 1.53 16.73 0.54
C TYR A 89 2.58 15.86 1.27
N GLN A 90 2.46 15.66 2.59
CA GLN A 90 3.38 14.82 3.36
C GLN A 90 3.16 13.35 3.03
N VAL A 91 1.90 12.95 2.83
CA VAL A 91 1.58 11.61 2.33
C VAL A 91 2.14 11.40 0.93
N LYS A 92 2.04 12.40 0.04
CA LYS A 92 2.66 12.35 -1.31
C LYS A 92 4.19 12.30 -1.26
N GLN A 93 4.83 13.04 -0.34
CA GLN A 93 6.28 12.99 -0.13
C GLN A 93 6.73 11.60 0.34
N PHE A 94 6.01 11.02 1.31
CA PHE A 94 6.21 9.64 1.73
C PHE A 94 6.13 8.68 0.53
N LEU A 95 5.05 8.71 -0.24
CA LEU A 95 4.84 7.82 -1.40
C LEU A 95 5.96 7.97 -2.43
N LYS A 96 6.44 9.19 -2.68
CA LYS A 96 7.56 9.44 -3.57
C LYS A 96 8.83 8.75 -3.10
N ILE A 97 9.16 8.86 -1.81
CA ILE A 97 10.36 8.23 -1.23
C ILE A 97 10.20 6.70 -1.28
N TYR A 98 9.05 6.19 -0.85
CA TYR A 98 8.73 4.76 -0.89
C TYR A 98 8.91 4.18 -2.30
N ASP A 99 8.33 4.83 -3.32
CA ASP A 99 8.43 4.39 -4.71
C ASP A 99 9.86 4.46 -5.28
N GLN A 100 10.69 5.35 -4.76
CA GLN A 100 12.11 5.43 -5.13
C GLN A 100 12.91 4.30 -4.49
N GLU A 101 12.59 3.94 -3.25
CA GLU A 101 13.28 2.89 -2.52
C GLU A 101 12.88 1.50 -3.02
N GLU A 102 11.63 1.25 -3.39
CA GLU A 102 11.19 -0.06 -3.93
C GLU A 102 11.73 -0.37 -5.34
N LYS A 103 12.14 0.64 -6.12
CA LYS A 103 12.67 0.47 -7.49
C LYS A 103 14.15 0.07 -7.55
N ILE A 104 14.79 -0.12 -6.40
CA ILE A 104 16.22 -0.44 -6.26
C ILE A 104 16.37 -1.79 -5.56
#